data_AF-A0A4Q2JXL4-F1
#
_entry.id   AF-A0A4Q2JXL4-F1
#
_cell.length_a   1.000
_cell.length_b   1.000
_cell.length_c   1.000
_cell.angle_alpha   90.00
_cell.angle_beta   90.00
_cell.angle_gamma   90.00
#
_symmetry.space_group_name_H-M   'P 1'
#
loop_
_entity.id
_entity.type
_entity.pdbx_description
1 polymer ?
#
loop_
_entity_poly.entity_id
_entity_poly.type
_entity_poly.pdbx_seq_one_letter_code
_entity_poly.pdbx_strand_id
1 'polypeptide(L)'
;MVGVLLTVLALAVVQLALALHVRNTVLDAAAEGARYAALAGSSEAAGISRTRELIGAAISAEYADEVVAGLGSVGGVPMVSVTVRAPLPVIGLLGVEHALEVTGHAALEVVE
;
A
#
# COMPACT_ATOMS: atom_id res chain seq x y z
N MET A 1 24.94 -20.33 -24.64
CA MET A 1 23.50 -20.35 -24.25
C MET A 1 23.26 -20.22 -22.74
N VAL A 2 24.18 -20.61 -21.86
CA VAL A 2 24.02 -20.43 -20.39
C VAL A 2 23.92 -18.95 -19.98
N GLY A 3 24.70 -18.06 -20.60
CA GLY A 3 24.67 -16.63 -20.27
C GLY A 3 23.29 -15.99 -20.41
N VAL A 4 22.56 -16.30 -21.50
CA VAL A 4 21.20 -15.77 -21.73
C VAL A 4 20.24 -16.23 -20.64
N LEU A 5 20.29 -17.52 -20.26
CA LEU A 5 19.44 -18.06 -19.19
C LEU A 5 19.71 -17.38 -17.86
N LEU A 6 20.99 -17.19 -17.51
CA LEU A 6 21.37 -16.51 -16.27
C LEU A 6 20.94 -15.04 -16.27
N THR A 7 21.06 -14.33 -17.40
CA THR A 7 20.58 -12.96 -17.52
C THR A 7 19.07 -12.87 -17.32
N VAL A 8 18.29 -13.74 -17.96
CA VAL A 8 16.83 -13.77 -17.79
C VAL A 8 16.45 -14.07 -16.35
N LEU A 9 17.10 -15.06 -15.72
CA LEU A 9 16.86 -15.40 -14.33
C LEU A 9 17.20 -14.25 -13.38
N ALA A 10 18.34 -13.57 -13.59
CA ALA A 10 18.73 -12.42 -12.79
C ALA A 10 17.69 -11.28 -12.90
N LEU A 11 17.22 -10.98 -14.11
CA LEU A 11 16.16 -9.99 -14.32
C LEU A 11 14.83 -10.40 -13.68
N ALA A 12 14.48 -11.68 -13.73
CA ALA A 12 13.28 -12.19 -13.07
C ALA A 12 13.34 -12.02 -11.53
N VAL A 13 14.49 -12.26 -10.91
CA VAL A 13 14.69 -12.04 -9.47
C VAL A 13 14.62 -10.55 -9.13
N VAL A 14 15.26 -9.69 -9.92
CA VAL A 14 15.19 -8.23 -9.74
C VAL A 14 13.74 -7.73 -9.88
N GLN A 15 13.00 -8.22 -10.87
CA GLN A 15 11.60 -7.86 -11.07
C GLN A 15 10.72 -8.34 -9.91
N LEU A 16 10.94 -9.56 -9.42
CA LEU A 16 10.23 -10.08 -8.24
C LEU A 16 10.52 -9.21 -7.00
N ALA A 17 11.79 -8.85 -6.78
CA ALA A 17 12.18 -7.97 -5.69
C ALA A 17 11.50 -6.60 -5.80
N LEU A 18 11.41 -6.04 -7.00
CA LEU A 18 10.69 -4.79 -7.26
C LEU A 18 9.19 -4.89 -6.95
N ALA A 19 8.53 -5.96 -7.41
CA ALA A 19 7.11 -6.18 -7.14
C ALA A 19 6.83 -6.30 -5.63
N LEU A 20 7.69 -7.02 -4.90
CA LEU A 20 7.60 -7.13 -3.44
C LEU A 20 7.89 -5.81 -2.74
N HIS A 21 8.88 -5.04 -3.21
CA HIS A 21 9.20 -3.73 -2.68
C HIS A 21 7.98 -2.79 -2.78
N VAL A 22 7.37 -2.69 -3.96
CA VAL A 22 6.15 -1.90 -4.19
C VAL A 22 5.02 -2.35 -3.26
N ARG A 23 4.71 -3.66 -3.22
CA ARG A 23 3.65 -4.18 -2.34
C ARG A 23 3.87 -3.80 -0.88
N ASN A 24 5.09 -3.94 -0.38
CA ASN A 24 5.42 -3.65 1.01
C ASN A 24 5.35 -2.14 1.28
N THR A 25 5.88 -1.30 0.40
CA THR A 25 5.81 0.15 0.52
C THR A 25 4.37 0.68 0.51
N VAL A 26 3.51 0.15 -0.37
CA VAL A 26 2.08 0.52 -0.39
C VAL A 26 1.37 0.05 0.89
N LEU A 27 1.67 -1.15 1.38
CA LEU A 27 1.10 -1.66 2.64
C LEU A 27 1.56 -0.80 3.84
N ASP A 28 2.82 -0.40 3.87
CA ASP A 28 3.37 0.46 4.92
C ASP A 28 2.67 1.83 4.91
N ALA A 29 2.45 2.42 3.72
CA ALA A 29 1.73 3.68 3.57
C ALA A 29 0.24 3.56 3.95
N ALA A 30 -0.40 2.42 3.66
CA ALA A 30 -1.77 2.14 4.09
C ALA A 30 -1.87 2.02 5.61
N ALA A 31 -0.92 1.31 6.25
CA ALA A 31 -0.86 1.19 7.70
C ALA A 31 -0.64 2.55 8.37
N GLU A 32 0.22 3.40 7.79
CA GLU A 32 0.45 4.74 8.29
C GLU A 32 -0.77 5.66 8.14
N GLY A 33 -1.49 5.59 7.01
CA GLY A 33 -2.75 6.33 6.85
C GLY A 33 -3.83 5.85 7.80
N ALA A 34 -3.91 4.54 8.06
CA ALA A 34 -4.83 4.00 9.07
C ALA A 34 -4.49 4.54 10.46
N ARG A 35 -3.21 4.54 10.85
CA ARG A 35 -2.75 5.14 12.12
C ARG A 35 -3.13 6.61 12.19
N TYR A 36 -2.89 7.36 11.12
CA TYR A 36 -3.19 8.79 11.06
C TYR A 36 -4.69 9.07 11.19
N ALA A 37 -5.55 8.31 10.50
CA ALA A 37 -7.01 8.43 10.60
C ALA A 37 -7.56 7.96 11.96
N ALA A 38 -6.85 7.07 12.65
CA ALA A 38 -7.26 6.53 13.93
C ALA A 38 -7.00 7.47 15.12
N LEU A 39 -6.20 8.53 14.94
CA LEU A 39 -5.92 9.53 15.97
C LEU A 39 -7.17 10.31 16.38
N ALA A 40 -7.24 10.69 17.64
CA ALA A 40 -8.33 11.51 18.15
C ALA A 40 -8.42 12.86 17.40
N GLY A 41 -9.61 13.18 16.89
CA GLY A 41 -9.84 14.39 16.09
C GLY A 41 -9.36 14.31 14.63
N SER A 42 -8.87 13.14 14.19
CA SER A 42 -8.58 12.87 12.78
C SER A 42 -9.82 12.39 12.02
N SER A 43 -9.65 12.03 10.75
CA SER A 43 -10.72 11.51 9.91
C SER A 43 -10.21 10.49 8.88
N GLU A 44 -11.12 9.68 8.36
CA GLU A 44 -10.88 8.78 7.24
C GLU A 44 -10.27 9.51 6.03
N ALA A 45 -10.79 10.70 5.70
CA ALA A 45 -10.28 11.53 4.61
C ALA A 45 -8.81 11.97 4.82
N ALA A 46 -8.44 12.27 6.07
CA ALA A 46 -7.08 12.64 6.42
C ALA A 46 -6.13 11.44 6.28
N GLY A 47 -6.56 10.23 6.66
CA GLY A 47 -5.82 8.99 6.41
C GLY A 47 -5.63 8.70 4.92
N ILE A 48 -6.68 8.87 4.11
CA ILE A 48 -6.61 8.73 2.64
C ILE A 48 -5.59 9.70 2.05
N SER A 49 -5.65 10.98 2.42
CA SER A 49 -4.70 11.99 1.96
C SER A 49 -3.27 11.61 2.34
N ARG A 50 -3.07 11.17 3.58
CA ARG A 50 -1.75 10.77 4.08
C ARG A 50 -1.20 9.56 3.34
N THR A 51 -2.00 8.54 3.10
CA THR A 51 -1.59 7.37 2.32
C THR A 51 -1.21 7.77 0.89
N ARG A 52 -1.98 8.66 0.25
CA ARG A 52 -1.66 9.14 -1.10
C ARG A 52 -0.34 9.90 -1.17
N GLU A 53 -0.08 10.79 -0.21
CA GLU A 53 1.19 11.52 -0.11
C GLU A 53 2.38 10.56 0.01
N LEU A 54 2.27 9.56 0.89
CA LEU A 54 3.35 8.60 1.14
C LEU A 54 3.63 7.72 -0.08
N ILE A 55 2.60 7.17 -0.73
CA ILE A 55 2.76 6.37 -1.95
C ILE A 55 3.30 7.23 -3.09
N GLY A 56 2.77 8.44 -3.26
CA GLY A 56 3.21 9.38 -4.29
C GLY A 56 4.69 9.75 -4.16
N ALA A 57 5.16 9.94 -2.92
CA ALA A 57 6.56 10.26 -2.64
C ALA A 57 7.50 9.05 -2.78
N ALA A 58 7.04 7.84 -2.46
CA ALA A 58 7.88 6.65 -2.45
C ALA A 58 7.93 5.91 -3.81
N ILE A 59 6.86 5.99 -4.59
CA ILE A 59 6.71 5.24 -5.86
C ILE A 59 6.31 6.19 -6.98
N SER A 60 5.03 6.59 -7.02
CA SER A 60 4.45 7.58 -7.94
C SER A 60 2.97 7.80 -7.59
N ALA A 61 2.37 8.87 -8.13
CA ALA A 61 0.97 9.19 -7.89
C ALA A 61 -0.01 8.13 -8.44
N GLU A 62 0.33 7.48 -9.56
CA GLU A 62 -0.51 6.44 -10.22
C GLU A 62 -0.76 5.22 -9.31
N TYR A 63 0.14 4.95 -8.36
CA TYR A 63 -0.03 3.86 -7.40
C TYR A 63 -0.97 4.22 -6.23
N ALA A 64 -1.48 5.45 -6.20
CA ALA A 64 -2.32 5.98 -5.12
C ALA A 64 -3.71 6.45 -5.58
N ASP A 65 -4.11 6.06 -6.80
CA ASP A 65 -5.38 6.48 -7.39
C ASP A 65 -6.58 5.97 -6.58
N GLU A 66 -6.58 4.67 -6.25
CA GLU A 66 -7.67 4.02 -5.52
C GLU A 66 -7.27 3.72 -4.07
N VAL A 67 -7.63 4.66 -3.17
CA VAL A 67 -7.43 4.56 -1.72
C VAL A 67 -8.75 4.80 -1.02
N VAL A 68 -9.15 3.86 -0.17
CA VAL A 68 -10.39 3.92 0.60
C VAL A 68 -10.07 3.69 2.07
N ALA A 69 -10.64 4.50 2.95
CA ALA A 69 -10.59 4.29 4.40
C ALA A 69 -11.96 3.91 4.92
N GLY A 70 -12.00 3.21 6.05
CA GLY A 70 -13.26 2.87 6.71
C GLY A 70 -13.06 2.48 8.16
N LEU A 71 -14.14 2.61 8.93
CA LEU A 71 -14.23 2.11 10.29
C LEU A 71 -14.66 0.64 10.32
N GLY A 72 -14.11 -0.09 11.28
CA GLY A 72 -14.44 -1.48 11.53
C GLY A 72 -14.05 -1.93 12.92
N SER A 73 -14.04 -3.24 13.12
CA SER A 73 -13.50 -3.85 14.33
C SER A 73 -12.81 -5.17 14.02
N VAL A 74 -11.75 -5.49 14.76
CA VAL A 74 -11.13 -6.83 14.77
C VAL A 74 -11.08 -7.31 16.19
N GLY A 75 -11.65 -8.49 16.43
CA GLY A 75 -11.76 -9.05 17.79
C GLY A 75 -12.53 -8.14 18.76
N GLY A 76 -13.45 -7.32 18.26
CA GLY A 76 -14.23 -6.37 19.07
C GLY A 76 -13.51 -5.06 19.40
N VAL A 77 -12.26 -4.87 18.98
CA VAL A 77 -11.54 -3.61 19.13
C VAL A 77 -11.90 -2.67 17.97
N PRO A 78 -12.41 -1.45 18.21
CA PRO A 78 -12.66 -0.47 17.15
C PRO A 78 -11.36 -0.09 16.43
N MET A 79 -11.42 0.01 15.11
CA MET A 79 -10.25 0.28 14.29
C MET A 79 -10.60 0.95 12.97
N VAL A 80 -9.60 1.63 12.42
CA VAL A 80 -9.62 2.18 11.08
C VAL A 80 -8.85 1.25 10.16
N SER A 81 -9.40 0.99 8.98
CA SER A 81 -8.70 0.36 7.87
C SER A 81 -8.46 1.35 6.75
N VAL A 82 -7.35 1.18 6.03
CA VAL A 82 -7.08 1.84 4.76
C VAL A 82 -6.70 0.78 3.74
N THR A 83 -7.49 0.68 2.68
CA THR A 83 -7.28 -0.25 1.56
C THR A 83 -6.78 0.53 0.36
N VAL A 84 -5.74 0.01 -0.28
CA VAL A 84 -5.17 0.55 -1.51
C VAL A 84 -5.23 -0.49 -2.60
N ARG A 85 -5.73 -0.10 -3.76
CA ARG A 85 -5.70 -0.87 -4.99
C ARG A 85 -4.80 -0.17 -5.98
N ALA A 86 -3.82 -0.90 -6.48
CA ALA A 86 -2.76 -0.34 -7.31
C ALA A 86 -2.35 -1.32 -8.41
N PRO A 87 -1.58 -0.86 -9.42
CA PRO A 87 -0.98 -1.76 -10.40
C PRO A 87 -0.01 -2.74 -9.74
N LEU A 88 -0.03 -4.01 -10.14
CA LEU A 88 1.00 -4.98 -9.78
C LEU A 88 2.16 -4.88 -10.78
N PRO A 89 3.39 -4.52 -10.37
CA PRO A 89 4.51 -4.35 -11.31
C PRO A 89 4.92 -5.67 -11.98
N VAL A 90 4.93 -5.71 -13.32
CA VAL A 90 5.32 -6.89 -14.13
C VAL A 90 6.56 -6.62 -14.99
N ILE A 91 6.73 -5.38 -15.49
CA ILE A 91 7.92 -4.98 -16.26
C ILE A 91 8.36 -3.60 -15.77
N GLY A 92 9.44 -3.56 -14.97
CA GLY A 92 9.76 -2.35 -14.22
C GLY A 92 8.57 -1.95 -13.33
N LEU A 93 8.13 -0.69 -13.42
CA LEU A 93 6.93 -0.17 -12.75
C LEU A 93 5.65 -0.31 -13.58
N LEU A 94 5.71 -0.80 -14.81
CA LEU A 94 4.51 -1.08 -15.59
C LEU A 94 3.86 -2.36 -15.09
N GLY A 95 2.55 -2.33 -14.89
CA GLY A 95 1.84 -3.37 -14.18
C GLY A 95 0.43 -3.63 -14.68
N VAL A 96 -0.18 -4.68 -14.15
CA VAL A 96 -1.61 -4.96 -14.35
C VAL A 96 -2.38 -4.10 -13.35
N GLU A 97 -3.23 -3.22 -13.84
CA GLU A 97 -4.04 -2.34 -13.00
C GLU A 97 -4.92 -3.16 -12.03
N HIS A 98 -5.10 -2.65 -10.81
CA HIS A 98 -5.94 -3.25 -9.77
C HIS A 98 -5.57 -4.69 -9.35
N ALA A 99 -4.42 -5.22 -9.78
CA ALA A 99 -3.96 -6.56 -9.44
C ALA A 99 -3.21 -6.64 -8.10
N LEU A 100 -2.90 -5.50 -7.49
CA LEU A 100 -2.36 -5.40 -6.14
C LEU A 100 -3.41 -4.77 -5.22
N GLU A 101 -3.81 -5.49 -4.17
CA GLU A 101 -4.65 -4.96 -3.08
C GLU A 101 -3.94 -5.18 -1.74
N VAL A 102 -3.85 -4.13 -0.93
CA VAL A 102 -3.30 -4.18 0.43
C VAL A 102 -4.20 -3.40 1.39
N THR A 103 -4.25 -3.83 2.64
CA THR A 103 -5.04 -3.16 3.68
C THR A 103 -4.21 -2.97 4.94
N GLY A 104 -4.03 -1.71 5.33
CA GLY A 104 -3.46 -1.30 6.61
C GLY A 104 -4.55 -1.13 7.66
N HIS A 105 -4.19 -1.31 8.94
CA HIS A 105 -5.13 -1.26 10.06
C HIS A 105 -4.51 -0.54 11.25
N ALA A 106 -5.32 0.20 12.00
CA ALA A 106 -4.91 0.81 13.27
C ALA A 106 -6.08 0.86 14.26
N ALA A 107 -5.80 0.60 15.54
CA ALA A 107 -6.79 0.74 16.61
C ALA A 107 -7.21 2.19 16.77
N LEU A 108 -8.51 2.43 16.91
CA LEU A 108 -9.06 3.77 17.07
C LEU A 108 -8.70 4.33 18.45
N GLU A 109 -8.14 5.54 18.48
CA GLU A 109 -7.88 6.26 19.72
C GLU A 109 -9.18 6.85 20.26
N VAL A 110 -9.58 6.44 21.46
CA VAL A 110 -10.74 6.98 22.17
C VAL A 110 -10.21 7.77 23.36
N VAL A 111 -10.46 9.09 23.37
CA VAL A 111 -10.14 9.94 24.51
C VAL A 111 -11.30 9.86 25.49
N GLU A 112 -11.06 9.32 26.68
CA GLU A 112 -11.97 9.40 27.83
C GLU A 112 -11.93 10.78 28.51
#